data_AF-A0ABC9FJ54-F1
#
_entry.id   AF-A0ABC9FJ54-F1
#
_cell.length_a   1.000
_cell.length_b   1.000
_cell.length_c   1.000
_cell.angle_alpha   90.00
_cell.angle_beta   90.00
_cell.angle_gamma   90.00
#
_symmetry.space_group_name_H-M   'P 1'
#
loop_
_entity.id
_entity.type
_entity.pdbx_description
1 polymer ?
#
loop_
_entity_poly.entity_id
_entity_poly.type
_entity_poly.pdbx_seq_one_letter_code
_entity_poly.pdbx_strand_id
1 'polypeptide(L)'
;MAIPSYNRSPSTVRPVQLYNNSGEPQIAPSYSSQPLDTMMTRWSSSAAVLLAAAVLTAAAGLVAAVREDDFFVEGSVYCDTCRAGFETNVTVPIAGARVRLECRHFMSASGAVERSAEGATDAAGKYRVELVDNRGAEEVCVVALVSSPMPGCAEKEAGRDRAQVELLRDAGLATTVRRANPLGFLRDQPLPNCGQIFAAYALGSAPSY
;
A
#
# COMPACT_ATOMS: atom_id res chain seq x y z
N MET A 1 -46.30 15.23 -18.55
CA MET A 1 -45.00 15.87 -18.28
C MET A 1 -43.94 14.97 -18.90
N ALA A 2 -43.52 15.30 -20.12
CA ALA A 2 -42.72 14.44 -20.99
C ALA A 2 -41.26 14.89 -20.95
N ILE A 3 -40.36 13.92 -20.79
CA ILE A 3 -38.90 14.11 -20.74
C ILE A 3 -38.39 14.30 -22.19
N PRO A 4 -37.59 15.33 -22.51
CA PRO A 4 -37.14 15.56 -23.87
C PRO A 4 -35.98 14.62 -24.26
N SER A 5 -36.17 13.92 -25.37
CA SER A 5 -35.20 13.08 -26.05
C SER A 5 -34.14 13.93 -26.75
N TYR A 6 -32.87 13.82 -26.38
CA TYR A 6 -31.77 14.52 -27.02
C TYR A 6 -31.25 13.71 -28.21
N ASN A 7 -31.49 14.21 -29.43
CA ASN A 7 -31.04 13.61 -30.68
C ASN A 7 -29.63 14.15 -31.03
N ARG A 8 -28.62 13.29 -31.09
CA ARG A 8 -27.23 13.69 -31.41
C ARG A 8 -26.88 13.25 -32.84
N SER A 9 -26.80 14.21 -33.76
CA SER A 9 -26.23 14.01 -35.10
C SER A 9 -24.75 13.61 -35.02
N PRO A 10 -24.25 12.78 -35.95
CA PRO A 10 -22.84 12.39 -35.98
C PRO A 10 -21.97 13.52 -36.56
N SER A 11 -21.01 13.99 -35.77
CA SER A 11 -19.98 14.93 -36.21
C SER A 11 -18.99 14.24 -37.15
N THR A 12 -18.83 14.78 -38.35
CA THR A 12 -17.84 14.38 -39.35
C THR A 12 -16.42 14.67 -38.83
N VAL A 13 -15.63 13.64 -38.56
CA VAL A 13 -14.22 13.78 -38.17
C VAL A 13 -13.38 13.98 -39.44
N ARG A 14 -12.71 15.13 -39.55
CA ARG A 14 -11.70 15.39 -40.58
C ARG A 14 -10.41 14.63 -40.24
N PRO A 15 -9.74 13.97 -41.20
CA PRO A 15 -8.49 13.27 -40.93
C PRO A 15 -7.37 14.26 -40.56
N VAL A 16 -6.64 13.93 -39.49
CA VAL A 16 -5.47 14.66 -39.00
C VAL A 16 -4.29 14.36 -39.93
N GLN A 17 -3.65 15.41 -40.47
CA GLN A 17 -2.39 15.29 -41.19
C GLN A 17 -1.23 15.18 -40.17
N LEU A 18 -0.43 14.12 -40.26
CA LEU A 18 0.76 13.92 -39.45
C LEU A 18 1.97 14.53 -40.16
N TYR A 19 2.65 15.48 -39.52
CA TYR A 19 3.93 16.04 -39.96
C TYR A 19 5.08 15.33 -39.23
N ASN A 20 6.22 15.14 -39.90
CA ASN A 20 7.44 14.62 -39.27
C ASN A 20 8.20 15.72 -38.50
N ASN A 21 9.17 15.34 -37.67
CA ASN A 21 9.96 16.26 -36.83
C ASN A 21 10.85 17.27 -37.59
N SER A 22 10.83 17.26 -38.93
CA SER A 22 11.51 18.23 -39.79
C SER A 22 10.56 19.17 -40.55
N GLY A 23 9.23 19.09 -40.31
CA GLY A 23 8.25 20.03 -40.84
C GLY A 23 7.91 19.87 -42.34
N GLU A 24 8.16 18.69 -42.92
CA GLU A 24 7.93 18.43 -44.35
C GLU A 24 6.69 17.50 -44.54
N PRO A 25 5.81 17.77 -45.53
CA PRO A 25 4.62 16.94 -45.74
C PRO A 25 5.00 15.51 -46.19
N GLN A 26 4.53 14.51 -45.44
CA GLN A 26 4.70 13.09 -45.79
C GLN A 26 3.78 12.73 -46.96
N ILE A 27 4.34 12.59 -48.16
CA ILE A 27 3.62 12.03 -49.32
C ILE A 27 3.42 10.54 -49.06
N ALA A 28 2.16 10.11 -48.94
CA ALA A 28 1.81 8.69 -48.85
C ALA A 28 2.23 7.95 -50.13
N PRO A 29 2.84 6.75 -50.03
CA PRO A 29 3.20 6.00 -51.23
C PRO A 29 1.92 5.54 -51.95
N SER A 30 1.89 5.77 -53.26
CA SER A 30 0.86 5.28 -54.17
C SER A 30 0.85 3.74 -54.17
N TYR A 31 -0.23 3.14 -53.68
CA TYR A 31 -0.43 1.69 -53.72
C TYR A 31 -0.90 1.27 -55.12
N SER A 32 -0.01 0.64 -55.88
CA SER A 32 -0.31 -0.02 -57.15
C SER A 32 -1.16 -1.27 -56.89
N SER A 33 -2.39 -1.30 -57.42
CA SER A 33 -3.22 -2.50 -57.46
C SER A 33 -2.64 -3.52 -58.46
N GLN A 34 -1.98 -4.57 -57.96
CA GLN A 34 -1.71 -5.78 -58.74
C GLN A 34 -2.78 -6.85 -58.44
N PRO A 35 -3.17 -7.67 -59.43
CA PRO A 35 -4.27 -8.60 -59.29
C PRO A 35 -3.95 -9.70 -58.27
N LEU A 36 -4.91 -9.95 -57.38
CA LEU A 36 -5.00 -11.15 -56.56
C LEU A 36 -5.20 -12.34 -57.49
N ASP A 37 -4.12 -13.00 -57.88
CA ASP A 37 -4.20 -14.41 -58.25
C ASP A 37 -2.88 -15.13 -58.02
N THR A 38 -3.01 -16.32 -57.43
CA THR A 38 -1.98 -17.34 -57.23
C THR A 38 -0.87 -17.00 -56.24
N MET A 39 -1.14 -17.25 -54.96
CA MET A 39 -0.37 -18.23 -54.17
C MET A 39 -1.08 -18.41 -52.81
N MET A 40 -2.12 -19.23 -52.80
CA MET A 40 -2.51 -19.93 -51.58
C MET A 40 -1.35 -20.89 -51.24
N THR A 41 -0.32 -20.39 -50.55
CA THR A 41 0.51 -21.27 -49.74
C THR A 41 -0.42 -21.88 -48.72
N ARG A 42 -0.66 -23.17 -48.87
CA ARG A 42 -1.46 -24.01 -47.98
C ARG A 42 -0.70 -24.12 -46.67
N TRP A 43 -0.81 -23.10 -45.83
CA TRP A 43 -0.37 -23.21 -44.44
C TRP A 43 -1.29 -24.25 -43.83
N SER A 44 -0.74 -25.42 -43.51
CA SER A 44 -1.46 -26.39 -42.70
C SER A 44 -1.98 -25.65 -41.47
N SER A 45 -3.28 -25.76 -41.18
CA SER A 45 -3.92 -25.11 -40.04
C SER A 45 -3.15 -25.33 -38.73
N SER A 46 -2.37 -26.40 -38.65
CA SER A 46 -1.45 -26.71 -37.56
C SER A 46 -0.36 -25.65 -37.32
N ALA A 47 0.24 -25.07 -38.36
CA ALA A 47 1.39 -24.15 -38.19
C ALA A 47 0.96 -22.77 -37.64
N ALA A 48 -0.19 -22.27 -38.08
CA ALA A 48 -0.76 -21.02 -37.57
C ALA A 48 -1.23 -21.15 -36.10
N VAL A 49 -1.77 -22.33 -35.73
CA VAL A 49 -2.18 -22.63 -34.35
C VAL A 49 -0.97 -22.70 -33.41
N LEU A 50 0.14 -23.31 -33.85
CA LEU A 50 1.35 -23.45 -33.03
C LEU A 50 2.05 -22.11 -32.76
N LEU A 51 2.08 -21.21 -33.75
CA LEU A 51 2.65 -19.86 -33.58
C LEU A 51 1.79 -18.97 -32.67
N ALA A 52 0.46 -19.03 -32.78
CA ALA A 52 -0.43 -18.33 -31.87
C ALA A 52 -0.30 -18.85 -30.42
N ALA A 53 -0.18 -20.17 -30.23
CA ALA A 53 0.03 -20.77 -28.92
C ALA A 53 1.37 -20.34 -28.27
N ALA A 54 2.44 -20.19 -29.05
CA ALA A 54 3.75 -19.78 -28.55
C ALA A 54 3.81 -18.31 -28.08
N VAL A 55 3.03 -17.42 -28.68
CA VAL A 55 2.96 -16.00 -28.28
C VAL A 55 2.12 -15.82 -27.01
N LEU A 56 1.06 -16.62 -26.83
CA LEU A 56 0.25 -16.63 -25.61
C LEU A 56 1.00 -17.17 -24.39
N THR A 57 1.92 -18.12 -24.55
CA THR A 57 2.72 -18.64 -23.42
C THR A 57 3.84 -17.69 -22.99
N ALA A 58 4.39 -16.87 -23.90
CA ALA A 58 5.44 -15.90 -23.57
C ALA A 58 4.92 -14.69 -22.76
N ALA A 59 3.65 -14.30 -22.93
CA ALA A 59 3.05 -13.18 -22.21
C ALA A 59 2.60 -13.53 -20.76
N ALA A 60 2.55 -14.82 -20.41
CA ALA A 60 2.11 -15.29 -19.09
C ALA A 60 3.20 -15.22 -18.00
N GLY A 61 4.44 -14.87 -18.37
CA GLY A 61 5.62 -14.98 -17.49
C GLY A 61 5.90 -13.79 -16.57
N LEU A 62 5.08 -12.74 -16.54
CA LEU A 62 5.37 -11.51 -15.77
C LEU A 62 4.30 -11.13 -14.73
N VAL A 63 3.69 -12.12 -14.08
CA VAL A 63 2.98 -11.88 -12.82
C VAL A 63 3.95 -12.18 -11.68
N ALA A 64 4.43 -11.14 -11.02
CA ALA A 64 5.09 -11.31 -9.72
C ALA A 64 4.09 -12.03 -8.80
N ALA A 65 4.38 -13.27 -8.43
CA ALA A 65 3.53 -14.02 -7.53
C ALA A 65 3.56 -13.36 -6.15
N VAL A 66 2.54 -12.57 -5.83
CA VAL A 66 2.20 -12.31 -4.44
C VAL A 66 1.88 -13.69 -3.88
N ARG A 67 2.72 -14.21 -2.98
CA ARG A 67 2.39 -15.47 -2.33
C ARG A 67 1.11 -15.20 -1.55
N GLU A 68 0.05 -15.95 -1.79
CA GLU A 68 -1.23 -15.82 -1.06
C GLU A 68 -1.07 -16.04 0.46
N ASP A 69 0.16 -16.31 0.91
CA ASP A 69 0.49 -16.65 2.27
C ASP A 69 0.83 -15.45 3.17
N ASP A 70 1.44 -14.38 2.67
CA ASP A 70 2.04 -13.37 3.55
C ASP A 70 1.01 -12.42 4.20
N PHE A 71 1.31 -12.02 5.45
CA PHE A 71 0.55 -10.99 6.15
C PHE A 71 1.20 -9.61 5.98
N PHE A 72 0.38 -8.59 5.83
CA PHE A 72 0.82 -7.20 5.81
C PHE A 72 0.25 -6.44 7.00
N VAL A 73 1.12 -5.88 7.84
CA VAL A 73 0.72 -5.07 8.97
C VAL A 73 0.89 -3.59 8.63
N GLU A 74 -0.21 -2.86 8.68
CA GLU A 74 -0.25 -1.41 8.49
C GLU A 74 -0.48 -0.69 9.82
N GLY A 75 0.13 0.47 10.00
CA GLY A 75 -0.15 1.34 11.14
C GLY A 75 0.44 2.72 10.93
N SER A 76 0.41 3.54 11.99
CA SER A 76 1.08 4.84 12.01
C SER A 76 1.91 5.06 13.25
N VAL A 77 2.94 5.88 13.11
CA VAL A 77 3.72 6.43 14.21
C VAL A 77 3.60 7.95 14.22
N TYR A 78 3.37 8.48 15.40
CA TYR A 78 3.17 9.91 15.60
C TYR A 78 3.98 10.45 16.77
N CYS A 79 4.15 11.78 16.79
CA CYS A 79 4.68 12.52 17.91
C CYS A 79 3.52 12.96 18.79
N ASP A 80 3.48 12.42 20.01
CA ASP A 80 2.55 12.82 21.06
C ASP A 80 3.02 14.14 21.67
N THR A 81 2.60 15.23 21.02
CA THR A 81 2.98 16.60 21.37
C THR A 81 2.49 17.05 22.74
N CYS A 82 1.53 16.33 23.32
CA CYS A 82 0.97 16.62 24.63
C CYS A 82 1.23 15.54 25.67
N ARG A 83 1.91 14.44 25.30
CA ARG A 83 2.05 13.24 26.14
C ARG A 83 0.67 12.77 26.64
N ALA A 84 -0.33 12.88 25.77
CA ALA A 84 -1.75 12.62 26.05
C ALA A 84 -2.07 11.12 26.09
N GLY A 85 -1.31 10.39 25.29
CA GLY A 85 -1.39 8.97 25.15
C GLY A 85 -2.32 8.42 24.07
N PHE A 86 -2.75 9.30 23.18
CA PHE A 86 -3.54 8.98 22.00
C PHE A 86 -3.35 10.11 20.97
N GLU A 87 -3.81 9.88 19.74
CA GLU A 87 -3.76 10.92 18.71
C GLU A 87 -4.72 12.07 19.05
N THR A 88 -4.20 13.29 19.07
CA THR A 88 -4.98 14.52 19.22
C THR A 88 -4.94 15.33 17.92
N ASN A 89 -5.70 16.41 17.84
CA ASN A 89 -5.65 17.34 16.69
C ASN A 89 -4.31 18.10 16.54
N VAL A 90 -3.40 18.03 17.52
CA VAL A 90 -2.07 18.65 17.48
C VAL A 90 -0.92 17.63 17.33
N THR A 91 -1.26 16.35 17.22
CA THR A 91 -0.32 15.28 16.92
C THR A 91 0.34 15.47 15.55
N VAL A 92 1.63 15.13 15.45
CA VAL A 92 2.40 15.27 14.21
C VAL A 92 2.86 13.89 13.72
N PRO A 93 2.67 13.51 12.45
CA PRO A 93 3.21 12.25 11.92
C PRO A 93 4.74 12.25 11.95
N ILE A 94 5.35 11.12 12.28
CA ILE A 94 6.82 10.98 12.25
C ILE A 94 7.21 10.20 11.01
N ALA A 95 7.89 10.86 10.07
CA ALA A 95 8.49 10.20 8.91
C ALA A 95 9.80 9.50 9.29
N GLY A 96 10.04 8.31 8.76
CA GLY A 96 11.26 7.53 9.01
C GLY A 96 11.37 6.90 10.42
N ALA A 97 10.30 6.93 11.22
CA ALA A 97 10.25 6.19 12.49
C ALA A 97 10.40 4.69 12.21
N ARG A 98 11.23 4.02 13.01
CA ARG A 98 11.45 2.57 12.91
C ARG A 98 10.48 1.84 13.83
N VAL A 99 9.87 0.80 13.29
CA VAL A 99 9.02 -0.14 14.02
C VAL A 99 9.49 -1.56 13.77
N ARG A 100 9.16 -2.47 14.70
CA ARG A 100 9.41 -3.90 14.54
C ARG A 100 8.15 -4.68 14.86
N LEU A 101 7.70 -5.48 13.92
CA LEU A 101 6.73 -6.55 14.16
C LEU A 101 7.49 -7.71 14.80
N GLU A 102 7.03 -8.16 15.97
CA GLU A 102 7.60 -9.27 16.74
C GLU A 102 6.49 -10.27 17.02
N CYS A 103 6.71 -11.52 16.63
CA CYS A 103 5.81 -12.63 16.90
C CYS A 103 6.50 -13.67 17.79
N ARG A 104 5.76 -14.15 18.78
CA ARG A 104 6.18 -15.21 19.70
C ARG A 104 5.11 -16.28 19.73
N HIS A 105 5.51 -17.54 19.89
CA HIS A 105 4.55 -18.60 20.12
C HIS A 105 3.72 -18.33 21.38
N PHE A 106 2.40 -18.54 21.32
CA PHE A 106 1.48 -18.15 22.40
C PHE A 106 1.74 -18.88 23.72
N MET A 107 2.29 -20.11 23.68
CA MET A 107 2.70 -20.88 24.85
C MET A 107 4.18 -20.73 25.23
N SER A 108 4.91 -19.81 24.59
CA SER A 108 6.35 -19.66 24.86
C SER A 108 6.59 -19.21 26.30
N ALA A 109 7.19 -20.08 27.11
CA ALA A 109 7.59 -19.77 28.48
C ALA A 109 8.82 -18.84 28.55
N SER A 110 9.65 -18.82 27.50
CA SER A 110 10.84 -17.96 27.43
C SER A 110 10.50 -16.53 26.99
N GLY A 111 9.33 -16.33 26.36
CA GLY A 111 8.97 -15.06 25.74
C GLY A 111 9.83 -14.69 24.53
N ALA A 112 10.61 -15.64 24.00
CA ALA A 112 11.51 -15.40 22.88
C ALA A 112 10.72 -15.03 21.62
N VAL A 113 11.22 -14.02 20.90
CA VAL A 113 10.72 -13.64 19.58
C VAL A 113 11.21 -14.70 18.58
N GLU A 114 10.28 -15.37 17.91
CA GLU A 114 10.58 -16.40 16.92
C GLU A 114 10.68 -15.81 15.52
N ARG A 115 9.90 -14.76 15.26
CA ARG A 115 9.84 -14.08 13.98
C ARG A 115 9.76 -12.58 14.17
N SER A 116 10.46 -11.86 13.31
CA SER A 116 10.38 -10.41 13.29
C SER A 116 10.59 -9.83 11.91
N ALA A 117 9.99 -8.67 11.70
CA ALA A 117 10.18 -7.86 10.50
C ALA A 117 10.22 -6.37 10.90
N GLU A 118 11.07 -5.59 10.26
CA GLU A 118 11.21 -4.16 10.54
C GLU A 118 10.58 -3.31 9.44
N GLY A 119 10.04 -2.16 9.84
CA GLY A 119 9.49 -1.16 8.95
C GLY A 119 10.03 0.23 9.26
N ALA A 120 9.87 1.13 8.29
CA ALA A 120 10.01 2.56 8.49
C ALA A 120 8.71 3.24 8.04
N THR A 121 8.36 4.34 8.70
CA THR A 121 7.22 5.15 8.28
C THR A 121 7.56 6.05 7.08
N ASP A 122 6.56 6.30 6.25
CA ASP A 122 6.58 7.27 5.17
C ASP A 122 6.38 8.72 5.67
N ALA A 123 6.26 9.68 4.73
CA ALA A 123 6.05 11.09 5.05
C ALA A 123 4.76 11.38 5.84
N ALA A 124 3.74 10.50 5.74
CA ALA A 124 2.48 10.61 6.48
C ALA A 124 2.54 9.88 7.83
N GLY A 125 3.72 9.38 8.23
CA GLY A 125 3.89 8.60 9.44
C GLY A 125 3.27 7.20 9.34
N LYS A 126 2.98 6.69 8.13
CA LYS A 126 2.38 5.38 7.91
C LYS A 126 3.45 4.35 7.59
N TYR A 127 3.30 3.13 8.08
CA TYR A 127 4.18 2.01 7.70
C TYR A 127 3.36 0.85 7.16
N ARG A 128 4.02 0.00 6.37
CA ARG A 128 3.54 -1.32 5.96
C ARG A 128 4.69 -2.31 6.11
N VAL A 129 4.50 -3.32 6.95
CA VAL A 129 5.48 -4.39 7.22
C VAL A 129 4.93 -5.70 6.69
N GLU A 130 5.72 -6.39 5.89
CA GLU A 130 5.43 -7.74 5.41
C GLU A 130 6.01 -8.77 6.37
N LEU A 131 5.19 -9.73 6.78
CA LEU A 131 5.63 -10.91 7.52
C LEU A 131 5.49 -12.13 6.62
N VAL A 132 6.63 -12.62 6.16
CA VAL A 132 6.75 -13.82 5.32
C VAL A 132 6.47 -15.08 6.14
N ASP A 133 5.99 -16.12 5.47
CA ASP A 133 5.76 -17.47 6.03
C ASP A 133 4.64 -17.49 7.07
N ASN A 134 3.40 -17.68 6.63
CA ASN A 134 2.23 -17.54 7.50
C ASN A 134 1.97 -18.78 8.35
N ARG A 135 2.39 -18.69 9.62
CA ARG A 135 2.14 -19.70 10.66
C ARG A 135 0.79 -19.55 11.37
N GLY A 136 -0.01 -18.53 11.02
CA GLY A 136 -1.37 -18.35 11.51
C GLY A 136 -1.50 -18.20 13.04
N ALA A 137 -2.41 -18.98 13.63
CA ALA A 137 -3.01 -18.78 14.96
C ALA A 137 -2.12 -19.14 16.17
N GLU A 138 -0.92 -19.64 15.94
CA GLU A 138 -0.03 -20.14 16.99
C GLU A 138 0.85 -19.03 17.60
N GLU A 139 0.70 -17.79 17.15
CA GLU A 139 1.56 -16.68 17.56
C GLU A 139 0.79 -15.48 18.10
N VAL A 140 1.39 -14.85 19.10
CA VAL A 140 1.01 -13.51 19.56
C VAL A 140 1.98 -12.51 18.94
N CYS A 141 1.45 -11.69 18.03
CA CYS A 141 2.23 -10.67 17.33
C CYS A 141 1.96 -9.27 17.87
N VAL A 142 3.02 -8.49 18.02
CA VAL A 142 2.97 -7.07 18.42
C VAL A 142 3.84 -6.25 17.48
N VAL A 143 3.42 -5.03 17.17
CA VAL A 143 4.30 -4.02 16.60
C VAL A 143 4.85 -3.17 17.74
N ALA A 144 6.17 -3.02 17.81
CA ALA A 144 6.87 -2.22 18.81
C ALA A 144 7.59 -1.03 18.17
N LEU A 145 7.63 0.11 18.87
CA LEU A 145 8.46 1.25 18.51
C LEU A 145 9.95 0.90 18.67
N VAL A 146 10.77 1.22 17.65
CA VAL A 146 12.22 1.02 17.69
C VAL A 146 12.94 2.34 17.88
N SER A 147 12.74 3.32 16.99
CA SER A 147 13.38 4.63 17.09
C SER A 147 12.60 5.71 16.34
N SER A 148 12.82 6.96 16.73
CA SER A 148 12.30 8.14 16.06
C SER A 148 13.47 8.98 15.52
N PRO A 149 13.43 9.42 14.25
CA PRO A 149 14.38 10.40 13.73
C PRO A 149 13.99 11.84 14.07
N MET A 150 12.81 12.08 14.66
CA MET A 150 12.32 13.43 14.96
C MET A 150 13.01 14.00 16.21
N PRO A 151 13.76 15.12 16.10
CA PRO A 151 14.39 15.75 17.25
C PRO A 151 13.36 16.16 18.31
N GLY A 152 13.63 15.82 19.58
CA GLY A 152 12.77 16.14 20.71
C GLY A 152 11.46 15.35 20.78
N CYS A 153 11.36 14.23 20.04
CA CYS A 153 10.21 13.33 20.08
C CYS A 153 10.61 11.88 19.85
N ALA A 154 11.38 11.32 20.79
CA ALA A 154 11.93 9.96 20.70
C ALA A 154 11.77 9.13 21.99
N GLU A 155 11.20 9.70 23.04
CA GLU A 155 10.90 8.98 24.28
C GLU A 155 9.77 7.98 24.04
N LYS A 156 9.93 6.75 24.56
CA LYS A 156 8.91 5.71 24.55
C LYS A 156 8.30 5.59 25.94
N GLU A 157 6.98 5.49 26.02
CA GLU A 157 6.32 5.15 27.26
C GLU A 157 6.16 3.63 27.37
N ALA A 158 6.69 3.05 28.43
CA ALA A 158 6.59 1.61 28.69
C ALA A 158 5.11 1.19 28.76
N GLY A 159 4.74 0.18 27.97
CA GLY A 159 3.37 -0.34 27.92
C GLY A 159 2.48 0.36 26.88
N ARG A 160 2.93 1.48 26.30
CA ARG A 160 2.28 2.18 25.19
C ARG A 160 3.15 2.27 23.93
N ASP A 161 4.34 1.69 23.99
CA ASP A 161 5.29 1.55 22.89
C ASP A 161 4.98 0.37 21.96
N ARG A 162 3.87 -0.35 22.20
CA ARG A 162 3.51 -1.58 21.50
C ARG A 162 2.01 -1.66 21.18
N ALA A 163 1.67 -2.25 20.04
CA ALA A 163 0.30 -2.53 19.62
C ALA A 163 0.17 -3.99 19.17
N GLN A 164 -0.80 -4.72 19.72
CA GLN A 164 -1.07 -6.10 19.32
C GLN A 164 -1.75 -6.14 17.94
N VAL A 165 -1.40 -7.15 17.14
CA VAL A 165 -2.04 -7.43 15.85
C VAL A 165 -2.38 -8.90 15.74
N GLU A 166 -3.59 -9.18 15.27
CA GLU A 166 -4.11 -10.53 15.13
C GLU A 166 -3.87 -11.06 13.72
N LEU A 167 -2.93 -11.99 13.59
CA LEU A 167 -2.52 -12.59 12.32
C LEU A 167 -3.21 -13.95 12.10
N LEU A 168 -4.54 -13.96 12.16
CA LEU A 168 -5.35 -15.16 11.94
C LEU A 168 -5.76 -15.31 10.48
N ARG A 169 -5.70 -16.56 10.00
CA ARG A 169 -6.44 -17.03 8.82
C ARG A 169 -7.85 -17.44 9.23
N ASP A 170 -8.77 -17.40 8.27
CA ASP A 170 -10.14 -17.90 8.41
C ASP A 170 -10.99 -17.22 9.51
N ALA A 171 -10.58 -16.04 9.97
CA ALA A 171 -11.36 -15.18 10.86
C ALA A 171 -12.50 -14.42 10.14
N GLY A 172 -12.94 -14.91 8.96
CA GLY A 172 -13.94 -14.23 8.13
C GLY A 172 -13.45 -12.92 7.48
N LEU A 173 -12.13 -12.68 7.46
CA LEU A 173 -11.52 -11.47 6.88
C LEU A 173 -11.09 -11.73 5.42
N ALA A 174 -11.55 -10.87 4.51
CA ALA A 174 -11.31 -11.00 3.06
C ALA A 174 -9.88 -10.65 2.60
N THR A 175 -9.00 -10.20 3.50
CA THR A 175 -7.63 -9.77 3.17
C THR A 175 -6.63 -10.30 4.19
N THR A 176 -5.35 -10.32 3.84
CA THR A 176 -4.23 -10.55 4.77
C THR A 176 -3.63 -9.24 5.31
N VAL A 177 -4.34 -8.11 5.15
CA VAL A 177 -3.92 -6.83 5.73
C VAL A 177 -4.49 -6.73 7.14
N ARG A 178 -3.64 -6.38 8.11
CA ARG A 178 -4.00 -6.15 9.51
C ARG A 178 -3.57 -4.77 9.92
N ARG A 179 -4.41 -4.05 10.66
CA ARG A 179 -4.12 -2.69 11.13
C ARG A 179 -3.74 -2.74 12.60
N ALA A 180 -2.58 -2.20 12.93
CA ALA A 180 -2.15 -1.95 14.30
C ALA A 180 -2.71 -0.61 14.80
N ASN A 181 -2.91 -0.50 16.11
CA ASN A 181 -3.19 0.79 16.73
C ASN A 181 -2.00 1.75 16.49
N PRO A 182 -2.26 3.06 16.29
CA PRO A 182 -1.21 4.07 16.19
C PRO A 182 -0.31 4.11 17.43
N LEU A 183 0.99 4.26 17.23
CA LEU A 183 1.99 4.32 18.30
C LEU A 183 2.61 5.71 18.38
N GLY A 184 2.74 6.23 19.61
CA GLY A 184 3.24 7.57 19.87
C GLY A 184 4.62 7.57 20.51
N PHE A 185 5.58 8.31 19.96
CA PHE A 185 6.73 8.79 20.73
C PHE A 185 6.33 10.05 21.49
N LEU A 186 6.84 10.21 22.70
CA LEU A 186 6.56 11.38 23.53
C LEU A 186 7.50 12.53 23.16
N ARG A 187 6.93 13.72 23.08
CA ARG A 187 7.70 14.95 22.95
C ARG A 187 8.35 15.31 24.29
N ASP A 188 9.61 15.76 24.25
CA ASP A 188 10.38 16.11 25.46
C ASP A 188 9.69 17.21 26.28
N GLN A 189 9.12 18.21 25.60
CA GLN A 189 8.36 19.30 26.20
C GLN A 189 6.97 19.39 25.57
N PRO A 190 5.89 19.17 26.35
CA PRO A 190 4.53 19.33 25.88
C PRO A 190 4.27 20.74 25.31
N LEU A 191 3.38 20.84 24.33
CA LEU A 191 2.99 22.16 23.80
C LEU A 191 2.30 23.01 24.88
N PRO A 192 2.48 24.35 24.86
CA PRO A 192 1.87 25.23 25.87
C PRO A 192 0.34 25.16 25.93
N ASN A 193 -0.33 24.80 24.84
CA ASN A 193 -1.79 24.73 24.74
C ASN A 193 -2.38 23.36 25.12
N CYS A 194 -1.59 22.38 25.60
CA CYS A 194 -2.10 21.05 25.91
C CYS A 194 -3.23 21.03 26.95
N GLY A 195 -3.27 21.98 27.90
CA GLY A 195 -4.40 22.12 28.82
C GLY A 195 -5.73 22.39 28.11
N GLN A 196 -5.72 23.18 27.03
CA GLN A 196 -6.91 23.44 26.20
C GLN A 196 -7.29 22.21 25.37
N ILE A 197 -6.28 21.47 24.88
CA ILE A 197 -6.50 20.21 24.16
C ILE A 197 -7.19 19.21 25.08
N PHE A 198 -6.67 18.97 26.29
CA PHE A 198 -7.28 18.05 27.24
C PHE A 198 -8.72 18.45 27.59
N ALA A 199 -8.98 19.73 27.84
CA ALA A 199 -10.34 20.22 28.08
C ALA A 199 -11.28 19.92 26.90
N ALA A 200 -10.82 20.04 25.65
CA ALA A 200 -11.61 19.72 24.46
C ALA A 200 -11.96 18.22 24.35
N TYR A 201 -11.14 17.35 24.93
CA TYR A 201 -11.39 15.90 25.04
C TYR A 201 -12.08 15.51 26.36
N ALA A 202 -12.57 16.47 27.14
CA ALA A 202 -13.15 16.27 28.47
C ALA A 202 -12.21 15.58 29.48
N LEU A 203 -10.89 15.79 29.31
CA LEU A 203 -9.85 15.35 30.25
C LEU A 203 -9.47 16.55 31.14
N GLY A 204 -9.53 16.38 32.46
CA GLY A 204 -9.28 17.46 33.43
C GLY A 204 -7.83 17.94 33.51
N SER A 205 -6.87 17.07 33.16
CA SER A 205 -5.44 17.34 33.05
C SER A 205 -4.76 16.14 32.36
N ALA A 206 -3.49 16.29 31.94
CA ALA A 206 -2.66 15.12 31.58
C ALA A 206 -2.64 14.13 32.78
N PRO A 207 -2.53 12.80 32.54
CA PRO A 207 -2.21 11.87 33.61
C PRO A 207 -0.95 12.34 34.33
N SER A 208 -1.04 12.52 35.64
CA SER A 208 0.14 12.71 36.50
C SER A 208 0.86 11.36 36.58
N TYR A 209 2.12 11.32 36.14
CA TYR A 209 3.03 10.20 36.39
C TYR A 209 3.92 10.55 37.59
#